data_AF-A0AAD6Z8D1-F1
#
_entry.id   AF-A0AAD6Z8D1-F1
#
_cell.length_a   1.000
_cell.length_b   1.000
_cell.length_c   1.000
_cell.angle_alpha   90.00
_cell.angle_beta   90.00
_cell.angle_gamma   90.00
#
_symmetry.space_group_name_H-M   'P 1'
#
loop_
_entity.id
_entity.type
_entity.pdbx_description
1 polymer ?
#
loop_
_entity_poly.entity_id
_entity_poly.type
_entity_poly.pdbx_seq_one_letter_code
_entity_poly.pdbx_strand_id
1 'polypeptide(L)'
;MSWFHLGSPVKLNGDLDSIIHDVMLHEDFRQAHLHGFSAVHESKCLDNTATAEQSISGEPPAGWKTGSVKLKLTAPKNCTAEADAPEFEVPGIMYCPLLDDLVEAFQSPAFLQYHITLFAARWDPKYNPNNPDAAPDDTAPVEEQGLPPLPPGHQPVYGEVYTSVEMLEMHQKLPTAAMEPYLETLIAAYMLWSDLTHLANFGTVSLYTFFRNLSKYIHAKPTSNSGYHQA
;
A
#
# COMPACT_ATOMS: atom_id res chain seq x y z
N MET A 1 13.12 -17.70 -2.00
CA MET A 1 14.24 -17.11 -2.78
C MET A 1 14.55 -15.66 -2.42
N SER A 2 13.91 -15.03 -1.42
CA SER A 2 14.13 -13.62 -1.05
C SER A 2 15.61 -13.30 -0.77
N TRP A 3 16.35 -14.19 -0.12
CA TRP A 3 17.78 -14.01 0.19
C TRP A 3 18.69 -13.87 -1.06
N PHE A 4 18.34 -14.50 -2.19
CA PHE A 4 19.11 -14.39 -3.43
C PHE A 4 18.95 -12.99 -4.02
N HIS A 5 17.72 -12.49 -4.05
CA HIS A 5 17.38 -11.18 -4.61
C HIS A 5 17.67 -9.98 -3.68
N LEU A 6 17.91 -10.20 -2.38
CA LEU A 6 18.05 -9.12 -1.38
C LEU A 6 19.51 -8.81 -0.95
N GLY A 7 20.51 -9.58 -1.39
CA GLY A 7 21.81 -9.65 -0.69
C GLY A 7 23.05 -9.04 -1.35
N SER A 8 23.01 -8.57 -2.60
CA SER A 8 24.14 -7.90 -3.28
C SER A 8 23.68 -7.37 -4.63
N PRO A 9 24.17 -6.20 -5.12
CA PRO A 9 23.79 -5.65 -6.42
C PRO A 9 24.27 -6.47 -7.62
N VAL A 10 25.20 -7.42 -7.41
CA VAL A 10 25.68 -8.32 -8.47
C VAL A 10 25.79 -9.71 -7.85
N LYS A 11 24.80 -10.57 -8.11
CA LYS A 11 24.91 -12.02 -7.95
C LYS A 11 24.72 -12.64 -9.31
N LEU A 12 25.59 -13.58 -9.65
CA LEU A 12 25.56 -14.25 -10.95
C LEU A 12 24.73 -15.52 -10.83
N ASN A 13 24.16 -15.96 -11.95
CA ASN A 13 23.48 -17.27 -12.02
C ASN A 13 24.39 -18.41 -11.55
N GLY A 14 25.71 -18.28 -11.75
CA GLY A 14 26.71 -19.22 -11.23
C GLY A 14 26.76 -19.33 -9.70
N ASP A 15 26.45 -18.25 -8.97
CA ASP A 15 26.41 -18.28 -7.50
C ASP A 15 25.19 -19.06 -6.99
N LEU A 16 24.06 -18.96 -7.70
CA LEU A 16 22.85 -19.74 -7.39
C LEU A 16 23.07 -21.22 -7.70
N ASP A 17 23.69 -21.52 -8.85
CA ASP A 17 24.03 -22.88 -9.23
C ASP A 17 25.02 -23.51 -8.24
N SER A 18 26.05 -22.79 -7.79
CA SER A 18 26.98 -23.28 -6.76
C SER A 18 26.25 -23.65 -5.48
N ILE A 19 25.33 -22.83 -4.98
CA ILE A 19 24.61 -23.16 -3.73
C ILE A 19 23.69 -24.38 -3.91
N ILE A 20 23.07 -24.52 -5.08
CA ILE A 20 22.21 -25.67 -5.32
C ILE A 20 23.03 -26.95 -5.43
N HIS A 21 24.13 -26.93 -6.18
CA HIS A 21 24.95 -28.12 -6.41
C HIS A 21 25.90 -28.46 -5.26
N ASP A 22 26.44 -27.46 -4.56
CA ASP A 22 27.44 -27.64 -3.50
C ASP A 22 26.82 -27.74 -2.10
N VAL A 23 25.57 -27.27 -1.90
CA VAL A 23 24.91 -27.27 -0.59
C VAL A 23 23.57 -28.00 -0.61
N MET A 24 22.65 -27.63 -1.51
CA MET A 24 21.27 -28.14 -1.46
C MET A 24 21.11 -29.55 -2.04
N LEU A 25 22.06 -30.03 -2.85
CA LEU A 25 22.16 -31.42 -3.30
C LEU A 25 22.89 -32.33 -2.29
N HIS A 26 23.22 -31.83 -1.09
CA HIS A 26 23.72 -32.68 0.00
C HIS A 26 22.66 -33.68 0.48
N GLU A 27 23.08 -34.84 0.98
CA GLU A 27 22.23 -35.95 1.42
C GLU A 27 21.27 -35.59 2.57
N ASP A 28 21.59 -34.55 3.32
CA ASP A 28 20.75 -34.03 4.41
C ASP A 28 19.53 -33.21 3.92
N PHE A 29 19.48 -32.85 2.63
CA PHE A 29 18.39 -32.10 2.03
C PHE A 29 17.50 -32.96 1.12
N ARG A 30 16.29 -32.48 0.82
CA ARG A 30 15.37 -33.13 -0.13
C ARG A 30 15.77 -32.77 -1.57
N GLN A 31 16.53 -33.65 -2.21
CA GLN A 31 17.17 -33.41 -3.52
C GLN A 31 16.23 -33.54 -4.73
N ALA A 32 15.07 -34.20 -4.57
CA ALA A 32 14.22 -34.62 -5.69
C ALA A 32 13.79 -33.48 -6.62
N HIS A 33 13.65 -32.26 -6.11
CA HIS A 33 13.18 -31.10 -6.89
C HIS A 33 14.33 -30.24 -7.45
N LEU A 34 15.58 -30.54 -7.09
CA LEU A 34 16.75 -29.71 -7.42
C LEU A 34 17.71 -30.42 -8.39
N HIS A 35 17.47 -31.70 -8.68
CA HIS A 35 18.25 -32.44 -9.66
C HIS A 35 18.08 -31.84 -11.07
N GLY A 36 19.20 -31.42 -11.66
CA GLY A 36 19.22 -30.82 -13.00
C GLY A 36 18.78 -29.36 -13.04
N PHE A 37 18.62 -28.72 -11.87
CA PHE A 37 18.38 -27.28 -11.81
C PHE A 37 19.52 -26.51 -12.47
N SER A 38 19.17 -25.49 -13.26
CA SER A 38 20.13 -24.51 -13.77
C SER A 38 19.52 -23.13 -13.72
N ALA A 39 20.17 -22.22 -13.00
CA ALA A 39 19.77 -20.83 -12.87
C ALA A 39 19.64 -20.16 -14.24
N VAL A 40 20.55 -20.46 -15.17
CA VAL A 40 20.52 -19.95 -16.55
C VAL A 40 19.29 -20.46 -17.31
N HIS A 41 18.95 -21.74 -17.15
CA HIS A 41 17.78 -22.31 -17.80
C HIS A 41 16.49 -21.67 -17.28
N GLU A 42 16.36 -21.54 -15.96
CA GLU A 42 15.17 -20.97 -15.32
C GLU A 42 15.02 -19.47 -15.62
N SER A 43 16.11 -18.69 -15.58
CA SER A 43 16.09 -17.28 -16.01
C SER A 43 15.63 -17.15 -17.46
N LYS A 44 16.15 -17.99 -18.36
CA LYS A 44 15.74 -17.97 -19.77
C LYS A 44 14.28 -18.38 -19.95
N CYS A 45 13.78 -19.30 -19.12
CA CYS A 45 12.36 -19.66 -19.11
C CYS A 45 11.50 -18.46 -18.71
N LEU A 46 11.89 -17.74 -17.65
CA LEU A 46 11.21 -16.52 -17.19
C LEU A 46 11.24 -15.40 -18.24
N ASP A 47 12.39 -15.15 -18.87
CA ASP A 47 12.51 -14.11 -19.91
C ASP A 47 11.67 -14.44 -21.16
N ASN A 48 11.64 -15.72 -21.56
CA ASN A 48 10.82 -16.16 -22.68
C ASN A 48 9.32 -16.02 -22.38
N THR A 49 8.89 -16.24 -21.13
CA THR A 49 7.51 -15.97 -20.70
C THR A 49 7.16 -14.49 -20.62
N ALA A 50 8.17 -13.61 -20.48
CA ALA A 50 7.97 -12.15 -20.52
C ALA A 50 7.91 -11.58 -21.94
N THR A 51 8.52 -12.25 -22.92
CA THR A 51 8.67 -11.75 -24.30
C THR A 51 7.67 -12.37 -25.28
N ALA A 52 7.16 -13.57 -25.00
CA ALA A 52 6.13 -14.18 -25.81
C ALA A 52 4.75 -13.63 -25.44
N GLU A 53 3.97 -13.18 -26.44
CA GLU A 53 2.52 -13.00 -26.33
C GLU A 53 1.78 -14.28 -25.85
N GLN A 54 2.49 -15.41 -25.84
CA GLN A 54 2.15 -16.57 -25.03
C GLN A 54 2.47 -16.26 -23.56
N SER A 55 1.56 -15.48 -22.99
CA SER A 55 0.86 -15.84 -21.76
C SER A 55 1.74 -16.65 -20.81
N ILE A 56 2.15 -16.03 -19.69
CA ILE A 56 1.90 -16.71 -18.42
C ILE A 56 0.51 -17.34 -18.61
N SER A 57 0.38 -18.67 -18.63
CA SER A 57 -0.92 -19.32 -18.77
C SER A 57 -1.76 -19.14 -17.50
N GLY A 58 -1.55 -18.04 -16.78
CA GLY A 58 -2.37 -17.49 -15.74
C GLY A 58 -2.58 -16.05 -16.15
N GLU A 59 -3.82 -15.60 -16.00
CA GLU A 59 -4.17 -14.19 -15.92
C GLU A 59 -3.06 -13.40 -15.19
N PRO A 60 -2.90 -12.08 -15.46
CA PRO A 60 -2.12 -11.22 -14.58
C PRO A 60 -2.42 -11.60 -13.12
N PRO A 61 -1.42 -11.58 -12.21
CA PRO A 61 -1.69 -11.86 -10.80
C PRO A 61 -2.97 -11.12 -10.39
N ALA A 62 -3.89 -11.79 -9.70
CA ALA A 62 -5.23 -11.25 -9.47
C ALA A 62 -5.16 -9.77 -9.03
N GLY A 63 -5.87 -8.88 -9.75
CA GLY A 63 -5.85 -7.43 -9.52
C GLY A 63 -4.94 -6.61 -10.45
N TRP A 64 -4.02 -7.23 -11.19
CA TRP A 64 -3.15 -6.54 -12.15
C TRP A 64 -3.81 -6.38 -13.53
N LYS A 65 -3.66 -5.21 -14.14
CA LYS A 65 -4.19 -4.86 -15.47
C LYS A 65 -3.07 -4.36 -16.36
N THR A 66 -3.19 -4.58 -17.66
CA THR A 66 -2.26 -4.03 -18.66
C THR A 66 -2.92 -2.85 -19.37
N GLY A 67 -2.17 -1.75 -19.52
CA GLY A 67 -2.63 -0.53 -20.17
C GLY A 67 -1.51 0.17 -20.94
N SER A 68 -1.82 1.37 -21.43
CA SER A 68 -0.85 2.29 -22.02
C SER A 68 -0.97 3.67 -21.38
N VAL A 69 0.14 4.39 -21.30
CA VAL A 69 0.16 5.78 -20.85
C VAL A 69 0.74 6.66 -21.94
N LYS A 70 0.15 7.84 -22.14
CA LYS A 70 0.67 8.85 -23.05
C LYS A 70 1.50 9.85 -22.26
N LEU A 71 2.79 9.87 -22.53
CA LEU A 71 3.73 10.79 -21.92
C LEU A 71 3.97 11.98 -22.85
N LYS A 72 3.81 13.19 -22.33
CA LYS A 72 4.20 14.40 -23.05
C LYS A 72 5.71 14.54 -23.00
N LEU A 73 6.35 14.56 -24.18
CA LEU A 73 7.79 14.69 -24.28
C LEU A 73 8.20 16.16 -24.19
N THR A 74 9.25 16.44 -23.43
CA THR A 74 9.84 17.78 -23.40
C THR A 74 10.48 18.10 -24.75
N ALA A 75 10.23 19.30 -25.28
CA ALA A 75 10.84 19.73 -26.53
C ALA A 75 12.36 19.97 -26.36
N PRO A 76 13.24 19.33 -27.14
CA PRO A 76 14.68 19.36 -26.91
C PRO A 76 15.37 20.67 -27.31
N LYS A 77 14.68 21.59 -28.01
CA LYS A 77 15.31 22.83 -28.54
C LYS A 77 14.45 24.10 -28.47
N ASN A 78 13.13 24.00 -28.54
CA ASN A 78 12.24 25.16 -28.49
C ASN A 78 11.28 25.00 -27.31
N CYS A 79 11.12 26.03 -26.49
CA CYS A 79 10.14 26.02 -25.41
C CYS A 79 8.73 26.11 -26.02
N THR A 80 8.08 24.97 -26.20
CA THR A 80 6.65 24.89 -26.56
C THR A 80 5.81 24.81 -25.29
N ALA A 81 4.56 25.29 -25.35
CA ALA A 81 3.63 25.07 -24.26
C ALA A 81 3.38 23.57 -24.06
N GLU A 82 3.14 23.13 -22.81
CA GLU A 82 2.87 21.73 -22.48
C GLU A 82 1.64 21.16 -23.20
N ALA A 83 0.69 22.02 -23.57
CA ALA A 83 -0.49 21.63 -24.34
C ALA A 83 -0.13 21.12 -25.75
N ASP A 84 0.93 21.66 -26.36
CA ASP A 84 1.36 21.37 -27.74
C ASP A 84 2.53 20.38 -27.79
N ALA A 85 2.89 19.79 -26.65
CA ALA A 85 4.00 18.85 -26.56
C ALA A 85 3.66 17.54 -27.29
N PRO A 86 4.60 16.97 -28.07
CA PRO A 86 4.39 15.68 -28.71
C PRO A 86 4.17 14.58 -27.66
N GLU A 87 3.14 13.78 -27.86
CA GLU A 87 2.82 12.64 -26.99
C GLU A 87 3.54 11.38 -27.48
N PHE A 88 4.07 10.62 -26.54
CA PHE A 88 4.63 9.30 -26.76
C PHE A 88 3.81 8.29 -25.96
N GLU A 89 3.24 7.32 -26.66
CA GLU A 89 2.50 6.24 -26.03
C GLU A 89 3.46 5.14 -25.61
N VAL A 90 3.44 4.79 -24.32
CA VAL A 90 4.14 3.64 -23.76
C VAL A 90 3.11 2.52 -23.57
N PRO A 91 3.08 1.51 -24.46
CA PRO A 91 2.19 0.37 -24.31
C PRO A 91 2.74 -0.67 -23.33
N GLY A 92 1.87 -1.57 -22.87
CA GLY A 92 2.29 -2.75 -22.10
C GLY A 92 2.61 -2.50 -20.63
N ILE A 93 2.12 -1.39 -20.05
CA ILE A 93 2.32 -1.07 -18.64
C ILE A 93 1.37 -1.92 -17.81
N MET A 94 1.91 -2.66 -16.85
CA MET A 94 1.13 -3.36 -15.83
C MET A 94 0.87 -2.44 -14.65
N TYR A 95 -0.36 -2.38 -14.15
CA TYR A 95 -0.75 -1.56 -13.01
C TYR A 95 -1.88 -2.22 -12.20
N CYS A 96 -1.97 -1.91 -10.91
CA CYS A 96 -3.11 -2.25 -10.06
C CYS A 96 -3.94 -0.98 -9.81
N PRO A 97 -5.22 -0.91 -10.22
CA PRO A 97 -6.07 0.22 -9.89
C PRO A 97 -6.20 0.38 -8.38
N LEU A 98 -6.00 1.59 -7.86
CA LEU A 98 -6.13 1.87 -6.42
C LEU A 98 -7.48 1.45 -5.83
N LEU A 99 -8.54 1.50 -6.64
CA LEU A 99 -9.87 1.06 -6.22
C LEU A 99 -9.94 -0.47 -6.00
N ASP A 100 -9.20 -1.25 -6.78
CA ASP A 100 -9.19 -2.70 -6.65
C ASP A 100 -8.51 -3.09 -5.31
N ASP A 101 -7.40 -2.44 -4.95
CA ASP A 101 -6.74 -2.60 -3.64
C ASP A 101 -7.68 -2.22 -2.47
N LEU A 102 -8.45 -1.14 -2.63
CA LEU A 102 -9.41 -0.71 -1.63
C LEU A 102 -10.51 -1.74 -1.43
N VAL A 103 -11.06 -2.25 -2.53
CA VAL A 103 -12.10 -3.28 -2.51
C VAL A 103 -11.56 -4.54 -1.84
N GLU A 104 -10.35 -4.98 -2.20
CA GLU A 104 -9.70 -6.13 -1.57
C GLU A 104 -9.52 -5.92 -0.06
N ALA A 105 -8.97 -4.78 0.35
CA ALA A 105 -8.74 -4.46 1.75
C ALA A 105 -10.04 -4.46 2.57
N PHE A 106 -11.10 -3.85 2.05
CA PHE A 106 -12.36 -3.65 2.76
C PHE A 106 -13.27 -4.87 2.71
N GLN A 107 -13.08 -5.78 1.74
CA GLN A 107 -13.76 -7.08 1.71
C GLN A 107 -13.02 -8.16 2.51
N SER A 108 -11.75 -7.92 2.87
CA SER A 108 -10.96 -8.87 3.65
C SER A 108 -11.46 -9.00 5.10
N PRO A 109 -11.22 -10.14 5.78
CA PRO A 109 -11.48 -10.27 7.21
C PRO A 109 -10.72 -9.26 8.09
N ALA A 110 -9.64 -8.67 7.57
CA ALA A 110 -8.87 -7.66 8.29
C ALA A 110 -9.64 -6.35 8.48
N PHE A 111 -10.70 -6.12 7.70
CA PHE A 111 -11.59 -4.96 7.83
C PHE A 111 -12.16 -4.79 9.25
N LEU A 112 -12.36 -5.88 10.00
CA LEU A 112 -12.81 -5.83 11.41
C LEU A 112 -11.84 -5.08 12.34
N GLN A 113 -10.59 -4.90 11.91
CA GLN A 113 -9.56 -4.17 12.65
C GLN A 113 -9.44 -2.72 12.20
N TYR A 114 -10.20 -2.30 11.20
CA TYR A 114 -10.17 -0.93 10.68
C TYR A 114 -10.97 -0.02 11.60
N HIS A 115 -10.42 1.15 11.86
CA HIS A 115 -11.10 2.25 12.52
C HIS A 115 -11.90 3.04 11.48
N ILE A 116 -13.22 2.88 11.58
CA ILE A 116 -14.19 3.45 10.64
C ILE A 116 -15.01 4.54 11.32
N THR A 117 -15.36 4.31 12.59
CA THR A 117 -15.80 5.37 13.49
C THR A 117 -14.58 6.11 14.01
N LEU A 118 -14.45 7.36 13.59
CA LEU A 118 -13.32 8.21 13.96
C LEU A 118 -13.55 8.83 15.33
N PHE A 119 -12.46 9.12 16.03
CA PHE A 119 -12.49 9.71 17.36
C PHE A 119 -11.21 10.53 17.60
N ALA A 120 -11.27 11.52 18.49
CA ALA A 120 -10.06 12.18 18.98
C ALA A 120 -9.66 11.62 20.34
N ALA A 121 -8.37 11.35 20.52
CA ALA A 121 -7.82 11.07 21.84
C ALA A 121 -7.48 12.40 22.55
N ARG A 122 -7.93 12.54 23.80
CA ARG A 122 -7.70 13.74 24.63
C ARG A 122 -7.12 13.29 25.96
N TRP A 123 -6.04 13.93 26.40
CA TRP A 123 -5.39 13.65 27.67
C TRP A 123 -5.99 14.53 28.77
N ASP A 124 -6.44 13.89 29.85
CA ASP A 124 -6.85 14.56 31.09
C ASP A 124 -5.72 14.47 32.14
N PRO A 125 -5.10 15.60 32.53
CA PRO A 125 -4.09 15.61 33.59
C PRO A 125 -4.62 15.24 34.98
N LYS A 126 -5.94 15.31 35.21
CA LYS A 126 -6.58 15.01 36.50
C LYS A 126 -7.27 13.65 36.51
N TYR A 127 -7.04 12.83 35.49
CA TYR A 127 -7.65 11.52 35.36
C TYR A 127 -7.43 10.68 36.63
N ASN A 128 -8.53 10.18 37.20
CA ASN A 128 -8.49 9.30 38.36
C ASN A 128 -9.06 7.93 37.96
N PRO A 129 -8.26 6.85 37.99
CA PRO A 129 -8.72 5.52 37.56
C PRO A 129 -9.85 4.96 38.43
N ASN A 130 -10.01 5.44 39.67
CA ASN A 130 -11.09 5.03 40.58
C ASN A 130 -12.39 5.81 40.36
N ASN A 131 -12.34 6.87 39.56
CA ASN A 131 -13.49 7.65 39.14
C ASN A 131 -13.32 7.99 37.65
N PRO A 132 -13.47 7.00 36.76
CA PRO A 132 -13.25 7.17 35.33
C PRO A 132 -14.33 8.10 34.78
N ASP A 133 -13.93 9.35 34.56
CA ASP A 133 -14.59 10.43 33.82
C ASP A 133 -15.97 10.92 34.30
N ALA A 134 -16.14 12.24 34.18
CA ALA A 134 -17.46 12.87 34.24
C ALA A 134 -18.22 12.58 32.93
N ALA A 135 -19.52 12.34 33.02
CA ALA A 135 -20.35 12.19 31.83
C ALA A 135 -20.14 13.39 30.87
N PRO A 136 -20.03 13.14 29.56
CA PRO A 136 -19.94 14.21 28.58
C PRO A 136 -21.12 15.17 28.76
N ASP A 137 -20.84 16.46 28.72
CA ASP A 137 -21.89 17.48 28.73
C ASP A 137 -22.54 17.51 27.34
N ASP A 138 -23.67 16.80 27.20
CA ASP A 138 -24.46 16.74 25.96
C ASP A 138 -24.99 18.12 25.52
N THR A 139 -24.87 19.15 26.36
CA THR A 139 -25.27 20.53 26.01
C THR A 139 -24.12 21.37 25.44
N ALA A 140 -22.89 20.86 25.45
CA ALA A 140 -21.74 21.57 24.92
C ALA A 140 -21.86 21.78 23.39
N PRO A 141 -21.46 22.94 22.86
CA PRO A 141 -21.47 23.18 21.43
C PRO A 141 -20.51 22.22 20.73
N VAL A 142 -20.91 21.74 19.56
CA VAL A 142 -20.08 20.87 18.73
C VAL A 142 -19.25 21.73 17.77
N GLU A 143 -17.94 21.52 17.75
CA GLU A 143 -17.00 22.18 16.84
C GLU A 143 -17.07 21.59 15.42
N GLU A 144 -16.34 22.19 14.47
CA GLU A 144 -16.32 21.76 13.05
C GLU A 144 -15.99 20.27 12.87
N GLN A 145 -15.16 19.72 13.76
CA GLN A 145 -14.77 18.30 13.73
C GLN A 145 -15.84 17.35 14.28
N GLY A 146 -17.00 17.85 14.71
CA GLY A 146 -18.06 17.03 15.29
C GLY A 146 -17.80 16.62 16.74
N LEU A 147 -16.90 17.31 17.43
CA LEU A 147 -16.55 17.05 18.83
C LEU A 147 -16.82 18.28 19.70
N PRO A 148 -17.12 18.12 20.99
CA PRO A 148 -17.23 19.25 21.91
C PRO A 148 -15.88 19.95 22.08
N PRO A 149 -15.84 21.22 22.52
CA PRO A 149 -14.59 21.91 22.80
C PRO A 149 -13.73 21.13 23.80
N LEU A 150 -12.41 21.29 23.66
CA LEU A 150 -11.47 20.66 24.57
C LEU A 150 -11.67 21.21 26.00
N PRO A 151 -11.91 20.37 27.01
CA PRO A 151 -12.10 20.87 28.36
C PRO A 151 -10.86 21.58 28.91
N PRO A 152 -11.00 22.54 29.83
CA PRO A 152 -9.87 23.29 30.37
C PRO A 152 -8.80 22.37 30.98
N GLY A 153 -7.54 22.60 30.58
CA GLY A 153 -6.40 21.82 31.04
C GLY A 153 -6.19 20.47 30.34
N HIS A 154 -7.13 20.02 29.50
CA HIS A 154 -6.92 18.84 28.67
C HIS A 154 -6.04 19.18 27.46
N GLN A 155 -5.43 18.16 26.85
CA GLN A 155 -4.60 18.31 25.66
C GLN A 155 -4.99 17.29 24.57
N PRO A 156 -4.92 17.64 23.28
CA PRO A 156 -5.12 16.68 22.21
C PRO A 156 -3.95 15.69 22.15
N VAL A 157 -4.25 14.42 21.90
CA VAL A 157 -3.25 13.37 21.70
C VAL A 157 -3.22 13.00 20.22
N TYR A 158 -2.08 13.24 19.59
CA TYR A 158 -1.85 12.92 18.18
C TYR A 158 -1.15 11.58 18.06
N GLY A 159 -1.64 10.69 17.20
CA GLY A 159 -1.01 9.37 17.05
C GLY A 159 -1.26 8.66 15.73
N GLU A 160 -2.52 8.63 15.27
CA GLU A 160 -2.96 7.85 14.11
C GLU A 160 -3.83 8.72 13.19
N VAL A 161 -3.92 8.40 11.91
CA VAL A 161 -4.67 9.26 10.96
C VAL A 161 -6.17 9.20 11.18
N TYR A 162 -6.73 8.06 11.58
CA TYR A 162 -8.15 7.98 11.98
C TYR A 162 -8.46 8.77 13.27
N THR A 163 -7.45 9.30 13.97
CA THR A 163 -7.62 10.22 15.11
C THR A 163 -7.33 11.69 14.77
N SER A 164 -6.97 11.97 13.51
CA SER A 164 -6.62 13.31 13.08
C SER A 164 -7.84 14.21 12.96
N VAL A 165 -7.59 15.51 13.14
CA VAL A 165 -8.60 16.57 13.02
C VAL A 165 -9.19 16.58 11.61
N GLU A 166 -8.34 16.45 10.59
CA GLU A 166 -8.73 16.44 9.19
C GLU A 166 -9.64 15.26 8.85
N MET A 167 -9.37 14.07 9.41
CA MET A 167 -10.20 12.91 9.17
C MET A 167 -11.58 13.06 9.83
N LEU A 168 -11.63 13.64 11.03
CA LEU A 168 -12.89 13.95 11.73
C LEU A 168 -13.73 14.97 10.95
N GLU A 169 -13.13 16.05 10.46
CA GLU A 169 -13.80 17.04 9.61
C GLU A 169 -14.36 16.42 8.32
N MET A 170 -13.59 15.51 7.69
CA MET A 170 -14.09 14.77 6.54
C MET A 170 -15.28 13.87 6.91
N HIS A 171 -15.28 13.26 8.10
CA HIS A 171 -16.36 12.39 8.56
C HIS A 171 -17.67 13.16 8.78
N GLN A 172 -17.59 14.40 9.24
CA GLN A 172 -18.76 15.28 9.35
C GLN A 172 -19.34 15.68 7.98
N LYS A 173 -18.53 15.67 6.92
CA LYS A 173 -18.95 15.98 5.55
C LYS A 173 -19.60 14.79 4.84
N LEU A 174 -19.62 13.61 5.46
CA LEU A 174 -20.23 12.43 4.87
C LEU A 174 -21.75 12.61 4.73
N PRO A 175 -22.37 12.05 3.69
CA PRO A 175 -23.81 12.12 3.51
C PRO A 175 -24.53 11.47 4.70
N THR A 176 -25.35 12.25 5.41
CA THR A 176 -26.17 11.71 6.50
C THR A 176 -27.35 10.95 5.92
N ALA A 177 -27.25 9.63 5.77
CA ALA A 177 -28.31 8.60 5.66
C ALA A 177 -29.57 8.82 4.78
N ALA A 178 -29.74 9.96 4.12
CA ALA A 178 -30.99 10.44 3.54
C ALA A 178 -31.03 10.31 2.01
N MET A 179 -29.99 9.74 1.40
CA MET A 179 -29.96 9.45 -0.03
C MET A 179 -30.28 7.97 -0.26
N GLU A 180 -31.35 7.69 -1.00
CA GLU A 180 -31.62 6.34 -1.51
C GLU A 180 -30.74 6.05 -2.74
N PRO A 181 -30.13 4.85 -2.85
CA PRO A 181 -30.08 3.78 -1.86
C PRO A 181 -29.15 4.12 -0.69
N TYR A 182 -29.55 3.72 0.53
CA TYR A 182 -28.73 3.88 1.72
C TYR A 182 -27.47 3.01 1.61
N LEU A 183 -26.36 3.64 1.25
CA LEU A 183 -25.03 3.03 1.24
C LEU A 183 -24.22 3.62 2.38
N GLU A 184 -23.69 2.74 3.22
CA GLU A 184 -22.73 3.14 4.25
C GLU A 184 -21.52 3.78 3.55
N THR A 185 -21.30 5.06 3.83
CA THR A 185 -20.20 5.82 3.24
C THR A 185 -19.10 5.95 4.27
N LEU A 186 -17.90 5.55 3.88
CA LEU A 186 -16.74 5.48 4.75
C LEU A 186 -15.59 6.30 4.16
N ILE A 187 -14.68 6.75 5.02
CA ILE A 187 -13.47 7.45 4.58
C ILE A 187 -12.31 6.47 4.63
N ALA A 188 -11.71 6.23 3.47
CA ALA A 188 -10.49 5.45 3.36
C ALA A 188 -9.27 6.37 3.29
N ALA A 189 -8.38 6.25 4.28
CA ALA A 189 -7.13 7.00 4.31
C ALA A 189 -6.01 6.24 3.59
N TYR A 190 -5.70 6.63 2.36
CA TYR A 190 -4.57 6.08 1.62
C TYR A 190 -3.23 6.57 2.18
N MET A 191 -2.25 5.67 2.20
CA MET A 191 -0.87 5.95 2.53
C MET A 191 0.03 5.28 1.50
N LEU A 192 0.52 6.09 0.58
CA LEU A 192 1.39 5.68 -0.49
C LEU A 192 2.84 5.79 -0.03
N TRP A 193 3.62 4.74 -0.26
CA TRP A 193 5.05 4.67 0.02
C TRP A 193 5.79 4.20 -1.22
N SER A 194 7.04 4.62 -1.36
CA SER A 194 7.93 4.10 -2.38
C SER A 194 9.25 3.71 -1.73
N ASP A 195 9.77 2.54 -2.11
CA ASP A 195 11.08 2.06 -1.63
C ASP A 195 12.24 2.82 -2.29
N LEU A 196 11.98 3.63 -3.32
CA LEU A 196 12.98 4.43 -4.02
C LEU A 196 12.75 5.93 -3.80
N THR A 197 13.40 6.47 -2.78
CA THR A 197 13.70 7.91 -2.69
C THR A 197 15.07 8.21 -3.32
N HIS A 198 15.38 7.61 -4.48
CA HIS A 198 16.57 8.00 -5.26
C HIS A 198 16.13 8.89 -6.42
N LEU A 199 16.26 10.20 -6.19
CA LEU A 199 15.87 11.35 -7.02
C LEU A 199 16.33 11.32 -8.50
N ALA A 200 17.10 10.33 -8.95
CA ALA A 200 17.70 10.33 -10.28
C ALA A 200 18.00 8.95 -10.90
N ASN A 201 17.44 7.85 -10.37
CA ASN A 201 17.68 6.54 -10.96
C ASN A 201 16.33 5.89 -11.31
N PHE A 202 16.05 5.76 -12.61
CA PHE A 202 14.92 5.00 -13.14
C PHE A 202 15.17 3.50 -12.91
N GLY A 203 15.03 3.06 -11.66
CA GLY A 203 14.95 1.65 -11.29
C GLY A 203 13.51 1.16 -11.34
N THR A 204 13.32 -0.14 -11.12
CA THR A 204 12.03 -0.76 -10.79
C THR A 204 11.57 -0.25 -9.42
N VAL A 205 11.03 0.97 -9.41
CA VAL A 205 10.45 1.61 -8.22
C VAL A 205 9.14 0.90 -7.90
N SER A 206 9.11 0.14 -6.81
CA SER A 206 7.86 -0.34 -6.26
C SER A 206 7.18 0.78 -5.47
N LEU A 207 5.91 1.01 -5.77
CA LEU A 207 5.01 1.81 -4.96
C LEU A 207 4.22 0.83 -4.06
N TYR A 208 3.88 1.25 -2.86
CA TYR A 208 3.14 0.46 -1.89
C TYR A 208 2.00 1.28 -1.32
N THR A 209 0.83 0.67 -1.21
CA THR A 209 -0.34 1.27 -0.58
C THR A 209 -0.60 0.60 0.75
N PHE A 210 -0.85 1.43 1.76
CA PHE A 210 -1.41 1.02 3.04
C PHE A 210 -2.66 1.85 3.34
N PHE A 211 -3.57 1.30 4.12
CA PHE A 211 -4.74 2.03 4.60
C PHE A 211 -4.53 2.46 6.06
N ARG A 212 -4.54 3.76 6.31
CA ARG A 212 -4.35 4.32 7.66
C ARG A 212 -5.60 4.31 8.53
N ASN A 213 -6.68 3.68 8.07
CA ASN A 213 -7.77 3.24 8.95
C ASN A 213 -7.32 2.10 9.86
N LEU A 214 -6.26 1.37 9.48
CA LEU A 214 -5.65 0.33 10.30
C LEU A 214 -4.54 0.94 11.17
N SER A 215 -4.47 0.52 12.44
CA SER A 215 -3.42 1.00 13.34
C SER A 215 -2.02 0.64 12.83
N LYS A 216 -1.05 1.53 13.07
CA LYS A 216 0.36 1.28 12.77
C LYS A 216 0.91 0.02 13.42
N TYR A 217 0.40 -0.36 14.59
CA TYR A 217 0.82 -1.58 15.27
C TYR A 217 0.36 -2.86 14.57
N ILE A 218 -0.67 -2.78 13.72
CA ILE A 218 -1.16 -3.91 12.95
C ILE A 218 -0.47 -3.90 11.59
N HIS A 219 -0.55 -2.82 10.82
CA HIS A 219 -0.02 -2.82 9.46
C HIS A 219 1.51 -2.95 9.39
N ALA A 220 2.24 -2.63 10.49
CA ALA A 220 3.69 -2.79 10.54
C ALA A 220 4.11 -4.25 10.85
N LYS A 221 3.16 -5.13 11.17
CA LYS A 221 3.45 -6.56 11.35
C LYS A 221 3.55 -7.20 9.97
N PRO A 222 4.69 -7.80 9.59
CA PRO A 222 4.82 -8.47 8.28
C PRO A 222 3.76 -9.57 8.07
N THR A 223 3.27 -10.17 9.16
CA THR A 223 2.25 -11.23 9.13
C THR A 223 0.82 -10.72 8.97
N SER A 224 0.58 -9.40 8.99
CA SER A 224 -0.76 -8.83 8.81
C SER A 224 -1.18 -8.72 7.34
N ASN A 225 -0.23 -8.88 6.40
CA ASN A 225 -0.44 -8.77 4.95
C ASN A 225 -1.23 -7.50 4.56
N SER A 226 -0.96 -6.38 5.24
CA SER A 226 -1.73 -5.13 5.06
C SER A 226 -1.12 -4.16 4.04
N GLY A 227 -0.05 -4.57 3.37
CA GLY A 227 0.64 -3.79 2.35
C GLY A 227 0.28 -4.29 0.96
N TYR A 228 -0.17 -3.39 0.10
CA TYR A 228 -0.57 -3.66 -1.26
C TYR A 228 0.50 -3.11 -2.22
N HIS A 229 0.88 -3.89 -3.23
CA HIS A 229 1.88 -3.45 -4.21
C HIS A 229 1.20 -2.63 -5.31
N GLN A 230 1.89 -1.59 -5.74
CA GLN A 230 1.51 -0.70 -6.83
C GLN A 230 2.70 -0.62 -7.82
N ALA A 231 2.40 -0.51 -9.12
CA ALA A 231 3.37 -0.28 -10.17
C ALA A 231 3.24 1.13 -10.77
#